data_AF-A0A1G2DGZ0-F1
#
_entry.id   AF-A0A1G2DGZ0-F1
#
_cell.length_a   1.000
_cell.length_b   1.000
_cell.length_c   1.000
_cell.angle_alpha   90.00
_cell.angle_beta   90.00
_cell.angle_gamma   90.00
#
_symmetry.space_group_name_H-M   'P 1'
#
loop_
_entity.id
_entity.type
_entity.pdbx_description
1 polymer ?
#
loop_
_entity_poly.entity_id
_entity_poly.type
_entity_poly.pdbx_seq_one_letter_code
_entity_poly.pdbx_strand_id
1 'polypeptide(L)'
;MEQYWMPKRLDFKNLRLCLDNYQAESLRIRLVGSMGGTPKSNENLRGRTLDFKKGKTGLSILIDSGEVFHFPLKDYQKGFSLAYERIEPTDDGIGRVVMLSQGIDPYNQNLPEPKRSFLRTVLDHYLMEIGFEGRVNLKFHSWWQKPHWKYWAVEKPDNIREAIAKQKIEYGEEDS
;
A
#
# COMPACT_ATOMS: atom_id res chain seq x y z
N MET A 1 -4.60 0.75 14.23
CA MET A 1 -4.17 1.35 12.93
C MET A 1 -4.34 0.27 11.89
N GLU A 2 -5.17 0.54 10.88
CA GLU A 2 -5.44 -0.38 9.77
C GLU A 2 -4.15 -0.63 8.97
N GLN A 3 -3.65 -1.86 9.01
CA GLN A 3 -2.46 -2.28 8.29
C GLN A 3 -2.55 -3.75 7.88
N TYR A 4 -2.21 -4.02 6.63
CA TYR A 4 -2.22 -5.31 5.99
C TYR A 4 -0.79 -5.72 5.66
N TRP A 5 -0.27 -6.69 6.42
CA TRP A 5 1.10 -7.17 6.24
C TRP A 5 1.23 -8.01 4.98
N MET A 6 2.36 -7.84 4.29
CA MET A 6 2.70 -8.59 3.09
C MET A 6 3.87 -9.54 3.36
N PRO A 7 3.96 -10.68 2.65
CA PRO A 7 5.14 -11.53 2.73
C PRO A 7 6.35 -10.79 2.18
N LYS A 8 7.40 -10.66 2.98
CA LYS A 8 8.65 -9.97 2.62
C LYS A 8 9.23 -10.39 1.26
N ARG A 9 9.13 -11.69 0.93
CA ARG A 9 9.59 -12.24 -0.36
C ARG A 9 8.91 -11.62 -1.59
N LEU A 10 7.78 -10.93 -1.41
CA LEU A 10 7.00 -10.27 -2.46
C LEU A 10 7.17 -8.74 -2.47
N ASP A 11 7.95 -8.15 -1.56
CA ASP A 11 7.95 -6.71 -1.35
C ASP A 11 8.25 -5.91 -2.61
N PHE A 12 9.31 -6.22 -3.35
CA PHE A 12 9.63 -5.50 -4.58
C PHE A 12 8.65 -5.79 -5.72
N LYS A 13 8.01 -6.97 -5.73
CA LYS A 13 6.93 -7.27 -6.67
C LYS A 13 5.69 -6.44 -6.36
N ASN A 14 5.32 -6.34 -5.08
CA ASN A 14 4.20 -5.52 -4.63
C ASN A 14 4.48 -4.03 -4.87
N LEU A 15 5.69 -3.55 -4.60
CA LEU A 15 6.11 -2.18 -4.89
C LEU A 15 5.97 -1.86 -6.38
N ARG A 16 6.51 -2.71 -7.26
CA ARG A 16 6.36 -2.55 -8.71
C ARG A 16 4.90 -2.53 -9.14
N LEU A 17 4.10 -3.48 -8.65
CA LEU A 17 2.66 -3.52 -8.93
C LEU A 17 1.94 -2.25 -8.46
N CYS A 18 2.29 -1.70 -7.30
CA CYS A 18 1.73 -0.43 -6.86
C CYS A 18 2.08 0.70 -7.84
N LEU A 19 3.36 0.87 -8.17
CA LEU A 19 3.83 1.98 -9.01
C LEU A 19 3.38 1.87 -10.48
N ASP A 20 3.14 0.67 -11.00
CA ASP A 20 2.63 0.47 -12.36
C ASP A 20 1.14 0.74 -12.51
N ASN A 21 0.38 0.58 -11.43
CA ASN A 21 -1.08 0.49 -11.52
C ASN A 21 -1.83 1.57 -10.73
N TYR A 22 -1.14 2.28 -9.85
CA TYR A 22 -1.74 3.28 -8.98
C TYR A 22 -0.89 4.55 -9.00
N GLN A 23 -1.56 5.70 -9.10
CA GLN A 23 -0.89 6.99 -9.10
C GLN A 23 -0.34 7.29 -7.70
N ALA A 24 0.98 7.35 -7.57
CA ALA A 24 1.61 7.82 -6.34
C ALA A 24 1.42 9.34 -6.20
N GLU A 25 1.00 9.78 -5.02
CA GLU A 25 0.80 11.20 -4.69
C GLU A 25 1.93 11.75 -3.81
N SER A 26 2.56 10.91 -2.99
CA SER A 26 3.60 11.34 -2.06
C SER A 26 4.63 10.26 -1.77
N LEU A 27 5.85 10.69 -1.47
CA LEU A 27 6.92 9.88 -0.88
C LEU A 27 7.39 10.55 0.41
N ARG A 28 7.40 9.82 1.52
CA ARG A 28 7.99 10.27 2.77
C ARG A 28 8.98 9.25 3.29
N ILE A 29 10.21 9.69 3.56
CA ILE A 29 11.28 8.89 4.15
C ILE A 29 11.78 9.62 5.39
N ARG A 30 11.75 8.95 6.55
CA ARG A 30 12.16 9.53 7.83
C ARG A 30 12.78 8.48 8.74
N LEU A 31 13.59 8.91 9.70
CA LEU A 31 14.12 8.01 10.72
C LEU A 31 12.97 7.44 11.57
N VAL A 32 13.05 6.16 11.93
CA VAL A 32 12.11 5.54 12.88
C VAL A 32 12.27 6.23 14.24
N GLY A 33 11.15 6.45 14.94
CA GLY A 33 11.13 7.13 16.24
C GLY A 33 11.21 8.65 16.19
N SER A 34 11.47 9.27 15.02
CA SER A 34 11.41 10.73 14.89
C SER A 34 9.96 11.22 14.80
N MET A 35 9.27 11.32 15.94
CA MET A 35 7.97 12.00 16.01
C MET A 35 8.19 13.51 15.81
N GLY A 36 7.95 14.01 14.59
CA GLY A 36 8.11 15.43 14.24
C GLY A 36 9.51 15.86 13.79
N GLY A 37 10.44 14.93 13.59
CA GLY A 37 11.76 15.24 13.01
C GLY A 37 11.69 15.54 11.51
N THR A 38 12.65 16.31 11.00
CA THR A 38 12.76 16.64 9.58
C THR A 38 12.91 15.35 8.75
N PRO A 39 11.97 15.06 7.84
CA PRO A 39 12.07 13.90 6.97
C PRO A 39 13.33 14.02 6.09
N LYS A 40 13.96 12.89 5.79
CA LYS A 40 15.08 12.86 4.82
C LYS A 40 14.59 13.12 3.40
N SER A 41 13.34 12.76 3.11
CA SER A 41 12.66 13.08 1.87
C SER A 41 11.16 13.21 2.15
N ASN A 42 10.53 14.24 1.59
CA ASN A 42 9.10 14.53 1.72
C ASN A 42 8.61 15.17 0.43
N GLU A 43 8.28 14.34 -0.54
CA GLU A 43 8.09 14.72 -1.92
C GLU A 43 6.61 14.69 -2.27
N ASN A 44 6.17 15.74 -2.98
CA ASN A 44 4.91 15.74 -3.70
C ASN A 44 5.16 15.13 -5.10
N LEU A 45 4.36 14.12 -5.45
CA LEU A 45 4.52 13.36 -6.70
C LEU A 45 3.47 13.71 -7.76
N ARG A 46 2.64 14.73 -7.55
CA ARG A 46 1.67 15.17 -8.56
C ARG A 46 2.39 15.58 -9.85
N GLY A 47 2.09 14.86 -10.93
CA GLY A 47 2.73 15.06 -12.24
C GLY A 47 4.17 14.56 -12.34
N ARG A 48 4.66 13.81 -11.35
CA ARG A 48 6.02 13.25 -11.29
C ARG A 48 5.98 11.73 -11.28
N THR A 49 7.03 11.09 -11.77
CA THR A 49 7.12 9.64 -11.80
C THR A 49 8.00 9.15 -10.65
N LEU A 50 7.44 8.32 -9.77
CA LEU A 50 8.20 7.60 -8.75
C LEU A 50 8.57 6.20 -9.27
N ASP A 51 9.85 5.85 -9.15
CA ASP A 51 10.36 4.54 -9.53
C ASP A 51 11.41 4.04 -8.51
N PHE A 52 11.87 2.81 -8.66
CA PHE A 52 12.94 2.25 -7.86
C PHE A 52 13.87 1.34 -8.66
N LYS A 53 15.12 1.26 -8.21
CA LYS A 53 16.12 0.32 -8.72
C LYS A 53 16.68 -0.50 -7.59
N LYS A 54 16.43 -1.81 -7.63
CA LYS A 54 17.09 -2.76 -6.73
C LYS A 54 18.40 -3.24 -7.37
N GLY A 55 19.52 -2.98 -6.70
CA GLY A 55 20.85 -3.41 -7.12
C GLY A 55 21.55 -4.26 -6.05
N LYS A 56 22.83 -4.56 -6.33
CA LYS A 56 23.74 -5.24 -5.37
C LYS A 56 24.00 -4.39 -4.12
N THR A 57 24.01 -3.06 -4.27
CA THR A 57 24.34 -2.11 -3.19
C THR A 57 23.14 -1.76 -2.31
N GLY A 58 21.92 -2.01 -2.76
CA GLY A 58 20.74 -1.56 -2.02
C GLY A 58 19.50 -1.38 -2.89
N LEU A 59 18.62 -0.49 -2.45
CA LEU A 59 17.41 -0.02 -3.11
C LEU A 59 17.52 1.49 -3.31
N SER A 60 17.62 1.92 -4.55
CA SER A 60 17.53 3.34 -4.92
C SER A 60 16.09 3.71 -5.22
N ILE A 61 15.62 4.81 -4.65
CA ILE A 61 14.33 5.43 -4.96
C ILE A 61 14.59 6.59 -5.91
N LEU A 62 13.83 6.64 -7.00
CA LEU A 62 14.02 7.56 -8.10
C LEU A 62 12.76 8.41 -8.28
N ILE A 63 12.92 9.72 -8.48
CA ILE A 63 11.83 10.58 -8.96
C ILE A 63 12.28 11.23 -10.26
N ASP A 64 11.47 11.11 -11.30
CA ASP A 64 11.78 11.61 -12.65
C ASP A 64 13.16 11.12 -13.13
N SER A 65 13.47 9.84 -12.84
CA SER A 65 14.76 9.16 -13.07
C SER A 65 15.95 9.64 -12.23
N GLY A 66 15.81 10.71 -11.44
CA GLY A 66 16.83 11.16 -10.49
C GLY A 66 16.76 10.40 -9.17
N GLU A 67 17.90 9.94 -8.65
CA GLU A 67 17.96 9.30 -7.33
C GLU A 67 17.71 10.32 -6.22
N VAL A 68 16.75 10.03 -5.34
CA VAL A 68 16.40 10.90 -4.19
C VAL A 68 16.76 10.26 -2.85
N PHE A 69 16.85 8.94 -2.78
CA PHE A 69 17.27 8.22 -1.58
C PHE A 69 17.79 6.83 -1.91
N HIS A 70 18.82 6.38 -1.19
CA HIS A 70 19.37 5.04 -1.32
C HIS A 70 19.34 4.31 0.03
N PHE A 71 18.68 3.15 0.07
CA PHE A 71 18.69 2.23 1.22
C PHE A 71 19.72 1.12 0.99
N PRO A 72 20.78 1.00 1.82
CA PRO A 72 21.75 -0.10 1.72
C PRO A 72 21.14 -1.51 1.90
N LEU A 73 20.00 -1.62 2.59
CA LEU A 73 19.33 -2.85 3.01
C LEU A 73 20.19 -3.76 3.90
N LYS A 74 20.96 -3.15 4.80
CA LYS A 74 21.72 -3.85 5.84
C LYS A 74 20.82 -4.30 6.99
N ASP A 75 19.83 -3.48 7.36
CA ASP A 75 18.81 -3.82 8.36
C ASP A 75 17.40 -3.74 7.76
N TYR A 76 16.91 -4.89 7.33
CA TYR A 76 15.60 -5.03 6.69
C TYR A 76 14.98 -6.32 7.18
N GLN A 77 14.20 -6.25 8.26
CA GLN A 77 13.68 -7.44 8.93
C GLN A 77 12.22 -7.73 8.58
N LYS A 78 11.39 -6.69 8.50
CA LYS A 78 9.94 -6.81 8.28
C LYS A 78 9.60 -6.61 6.80
N GLY A 79 8.56 -7.30 6.35
CA GLY A 79 7.98 -7.09 5.03
C GLY A 79 7.23 -5.76 4.93
N PHE A 80 6.80 -5.42 3.72
CA PHE A 80 5.98 -4.24 3.50
C PHE A 80 4.59 -4.43 4.12
N SER A 81 3.92 -3.32 4.43
CA SER A 81 2.50 -3.30 4.77
C SER A 81 1.76 -2.29 3.90
N LEU A 82 0.49 -2.53 3.66
CA LEU A 82 -0.42 -1.53 3.12
C LEU A 82 -1.31 -1.02 4.25
N ALA A 83 -1.39 0.28 4.42
CA ALA A 83 -2.37 0.92 5.29
C ALA A 83 -3.44 1.62 4.44
N TYR A 84 -4.68 1.61 4.90
CA TYR A 84 -5.72 2.44 4.32
C TYR A 84 -6.06 3.58 5.27
N GLU A 85 -6.36 4.74 4.70
CA GLU A 85 -7.02 5.84 5.38
C GLU A 85 -8.49 5.83 4.96
N ARG A 86 -9.35 5.39 5.87
CA ARG A 86 -10.80 5.45 5.74
C ARG A 86 -11.32 6.53 6.67
N ILE A 87 -12.28 7.30 6.18
CA ILE A 87 -12.95 8.33 6.94
C ILE A 87 -14.41 7.93 7.06
N GLU A 88 -14.85 7.60 8.26
CA GLU A 88 -16.25 7.38 8.58
C GLU A 88 -16.95 8.73 8.65
N PRO A 89 -18.07 8.92 7.93
CA PRO A 89 -18.84 10.15 8.03
C PRO A 89 -19.45 10.25 9.43
N THR A 90 -19.49 11.47 9.96
CA THR A 90 -20.07 11.78 11.27
C THR A 90 -21.09 12.89 11.11
N ASP A 91 -22.08 12.94 12.01
CA ASP A 91 -23.18 13.92 11.95
C ASP A 91 -22.71 15.38 11.99
N ASP A 92 -21.52 15.62 12.56
CA ASP A 92 -20.84 16.92 12.58
C ASP A 92 -20.17 17.31 11.24
N GLY A 93 -20.20 16.42 10.24
CA GLY A 93 -19.61 16.63 8.92
C GLY A 93 -18.07 16.56 8.85
N ILE A 94 -17.39 16.34 9.97
CA ILE A 94 -15.91 16.35 10.04
C ILE A 94 -15.34 15.02 9.50
N GLY A 95 -16.03 13.92 9.81
CA GLY A 95 -15.56 12.57 9.55
C GLY A 95 -14.41 12.15 10.48
N ARG A 96 -14.34 10.86 10.82
CA ARG A 96 -13.33 10.32 11.73
C ARG A 96 -12.54 9.19 11.09
N VAL A 97 -11.24 9.14 11.35
CA VAL A 97 -10.37 8.09 10.81
C VAL A 97 -10.73 6.76 11.44
N VAL A 98 -11.02 5.76 10.62
CA VAL A 98 -11.34 4.41 11.09
C VAL A 98 -10.07 3.76 11.66
N MET A 99 -10.15 3.30 12.91
CA MET A 99 -9.06 2.56 13.55
C MET A 99 -9.43 1.08 13.68
N LEU A 100 -8.90 0.27 12.76
CA LEU A 100 -9.12 -1.18 12.79
C LEU A 100 -8.08 -1.92 13.63
N SER A 101 -8.53 -3.05 14.18
CA SER A 101 -7.69 -4.12 14.73
C SER A 101 -7.09 -4.96 13.59
N GLN A 102 -6.11 -5.80 13.91
CA GLN A 102 -5.50 -6.70 12.92
C GLN A 102 -6.47 -7.81 12.50
N GLY A 103 -6.40 -8.25 11.24
CA GLY A 103 -7.12 -9.41 10.73
C GLY A 103 -8.50 -9.12 10.11
N ILE A 104 -8.96 -7.87 10.17
CA ILE A 104 -10.18 -7.43 9.48
C ILE A 104 -10.02 -7.60 7.97
N ASP A 105 -11.09 -7.99 7.29
CA ASP A 105 -11.11 -8.06 5.83
C ASP A 105 -11.09 -6.64 5.22
N PRO A 106 -10.14 -6.30 4.33
CA PRO A 106 -10.11 -4.99 3.65
C PRO A 106 -11.33 -4.68 2.79
N TYR A 107 -12.15 -5.69 2.47
CA TYR A 107 -13.37 -5.58 1.66
C TYR A 107 -14.65 -5.77 2.46
N ASN A 108 -14.58 -5.71 3.79
CA ASN A 108 -15.78 -5.71 4.61
C ASN A 108 -16.72 -4.56 4.20
N GLN A 109 -17.94 -4.89 3.77
CA GLN A 109 -18.94 -3.96 3.24
C GLN A 109 -19.38 -2.89 4.25
N ASN A 110 -19.16 -3.13 5.55
CA ASN A 110 -19.46 -2.17 6.61
C ASN A 110 -18.36 -1.11 6.78
N LEU A 111 -17.26 -1.18 6.03
CA LEU A 111 -16.18 -0.20 6.09
C LEU A 111 -16.33 0.84 4.97
N PRO A 112 -16.13 2.15 5.27
CA PRO A 112 -16.06 3.19 4.25
C PRO A 112 -14.95 2.91 3.23
N GLU A 113 -15.12 3.29 1.97
CA GLU A 113 -14.05 3.15 0.98
C GLU A 113 -12.78 3.95 1.37
N PRO A 114 -11.57 3.41 1.13
CA PRO A 114 -10.32 4.11 1.39
C PRO A 114 -10.22 5.37 0.54
N LYS A 115 -9.98 6.51 1.19
CA LYS A 115 -9.63 7.76 0.49
C LYS A 115 -8.18 7.74 0.02
N ARG A 116 -7.30 7.09 0.79
CA ARG A 116 -5.87 6.94 0.47
C ARG A 116 -5.35 5.58 0.91
N SER A 117 -4.29 5.16 0.22
CA SER A 117 -3.51 3.99 0.57
C SER A 117 -2.05 4.37 0.82
N PHE A 118 -1.40 3.70 1.76
CA PHE A 118 0.01 3.92 2.06
C PHE A 118 0.76 2.60 2.04
N LEU A 119 1.71 2.46 1.12
CA LEU A 119 2.67 1.36 1.14
C LEU A 119 3.83 1.73 2.06
N ARG A 120 4.07 0.92 3.08
CA ARG A 120 4.95 1.26 4.21
C ARG A 120 5.95 0.17 4.47
N THR A 121 7.16 0.55 4.84
CA THR A 121 8.18 -0.38 5.30
C THR A 121 9.25 0.33 6.11
N VAL A 122 9.95 -0.43 6.96
CA VAL A 122 11.15 0.05 7.64
C VAL A 122 12.37 -0.60 7.01
N LEU A 123 13.26 0.22 6.46
CA LEU A 123 14.52 -0.18 5.82
C LEU A 123 15.65 0.64 6.44
N ASP A 124 16.68 0.00 6.97
CA ASP A 124 17.88 0.65 7.54
C ASP A 124 17.55 1.74 8.58
N HIS A 125 16.61 1.44 9.47
CA HIS A 125 16.06 2.38 10.48
C HIS A 125 15.28 3.57 9.92
N TYR A 126 14.96 3.59 8.63
CA TYR A 126 14.10 4.58 8.01
C TYR A 126 12.72 3.99 7.72
N LEU A 127 11.67 4.72 8.10
CA LEU A 127 10.32 4.46 7.62
C LEU A 127 10.16 5.11 6.25
N MET A 128 9.87 4.30 5.24
CA MET A 128 9.42 4.72 3.93
C MET A 128 7.90 4.59 3.85
N GLU A 129 7.23 5.63 3.39
CA GLU A 129 5.78 5.68 3.15
C GLU A 129 5.54 6.26 1.76
N ILE A 130 4.86 5.49 0.90
CA ILE A 130 4.42 5.95 -0.41
C ILE A 130 2.90 6.06 -0.36
N GLY A 131 2.37 7.26 -0.58
CA GLY A 131 0.93 7.52 -0.60
C GLY A 131 0.36 7.38 -2.01
N PHE A 132 -0.80 6.75 -2.12
CA PHE A 132 -1.58 6.60 -3.34
C PHE A 132 -2.99 7.15 -3.14
N GLU A 133 -3.56 7.72 -4.19
CA GLU A 133 -4.97 8.12 -4.19
C GLU A 133 -5.87 6.88 -4.19
N GLY A 134 -6.90 6.89 -3.34
CA GLY A 134 -7.88 5.81 -3.25
C GLY A 134 -7.30 4.48 -2.73
N ARG A 135 -7.91 3.38 -3.17
CA ARG A 135 -7.60 2.01 -2.75
C ARG A 135 -6.58 1.35 -3.68
N VAL A 136 -5.47 0.88 -3.10
CA VAL A 136 -4.62 -0.14 -3.71
C VAL A 136 -5.23 -1.51 -3.41
N ASN A 137 -5.66 -2.27 -4.42
CA ASN A 137 -6.34 -3.54 -4.19
C ASN A 137 -5.41 -4.63 -3.64
N LEU A 138 -5.95 -5.42 -2.73
CA LEU A 138 -5.29 -6.52 -2.06
C LEU A 138 -6.01 -7.82 -2.35
N LYS A 139 -5.26 -8.92 -2.32
CA LYS A 139 -5.84 -10.27 -2.27
C LYS A 139 -5.23 -11.06 -1.12
N PHE A 140 -6.00 -12.00 -0.60
CA PHE A 140 -5.47 -12.97 0.35
C PHE A 140 -4.30 -13.72 -0.29
N HIS A 141 -3.17 -13.79 0.42
CA HIS A 141 -2.01 -14.55 -0.02
C HIS A 141 -1.85 -15.84 0.79
N SER A 142 -1.73 -15.73 2.11
CA SER A 142 -1.52 -16.90 2.99
C SER A 142 -1.84 -16.57 4.44
N TRP A 143 -1.97 -17.62 5.26
CA TRP A 143 -2.05 -17.45 6.71
C TRP A 143 -0.66 -17.21 7.30
N TRP A 144 -0.55 -16.20 8.17
CA TRP A 144 0.60 -16.06 9.06
C TRP A 144 0.37 -16.86 10.35
N GLN A 145 -0.79 -16.68 10.98
CA GLN A 145 -1.26 -17.47 12.12
C GLN A 145 -2.77 -17.67 11.98
N LYS A 146 -3.21 -18.91 11.80
CA LYS A 146 -4.65 -19.22 11.70
C LYS A 146 -5.34 -18.99 13.05
N PRO A 147 -6.60 -18.51 13.08
CA PRO A 147 -7.38 -17.96 11.96
C PRO A 147 -7.28 -16.42 11.85
N HIS A 148 -6.42 -15.76 12.62
CA HIS A 148 -6.51 -14.32 12.83
C HIS A 148 -5.57 -13.52 11.93
N TRP A 149 -4.38 -14.03 11.65
CA TRP A 149 -3.32 -13.23 11.02
C TRP A 149 -3.06 -13.71 9.60
N LYS A 150 -3.29 -12.81 8.65
CA LYS A 150 -3.22 -13.04 7.21
C LYS A 150 -2.08 -12.22 6.62
N TYR A 151 -1.40 -12.82 5.66
CA TYR A 151 -0.62 -12.10 4.69
C TYR A 151 -1.48 -11.76 3.47
N TRP A 152 -1.30 -10.54 3.00
CA TRP A 152 -1.95 -10.00 1.81
C TRP A 152 -0.91 -9.75 0.72
N ALA A 153 -1.36 -9.62 -0.52
CA ALA A 153 -0.52 -9.21 -1.64
C ALA A 153 -1.29 -8.22 -2.51
N VAL A 154 -0.57 -7.38 -3.25
CA VAL A 154 -1.19 -6.46 -4.20
C VAL A 154 -1.85 -7.28 -5.30
N GLU A 155 -3.12 -6.97 -5.57
CA GLU A 155 -3.85 -7.59 -6.67
C GLU A 155 -3.54 -6.88 -7.99
N LYS A 156 -3.20 -7.67 -9.02
CA LYS A 156 -2.95 -7.15 -10.36
C LYS A 156 -4.30 -6.74 -10.99
N PRO A 157 -4.44 -5.52 -11.56
CA PRO A 157 -5.74 -5.06 -12.08
C PRO A 157 -6.35 -5.90 -13.21
N ASP A 158 -5.55 -6.61 -14.01
CA ASP A 158 -6.08 -7.50 -15.05
C ASP A 158 -7.01 -8.57 -14.48
N ASN A 159 -6.70 -9.08 -13.28
CA ASN A 159 -7.54 -10.04 -12.58
C ASN A 159 -8.86 -9.42 -12.11
N ILE A 160 -8.89 -8.11 -11.85
CA ILE A 160 -10.10 -7.38 -11.44
C ILE A 160 -11.02 -7.19 -12.65
N ARG A 161 -10.47 -6.83 -13.81
CA ARG A 161 -11.25 -6.73 -15.06
C ARG A 161 -11.81 -8.08 -15.48
N GLU A 162 -11.03 -9.15 -15.36
CA GLU A 162 -11.49 -10.53 -15.60
C GLU A 162 -12.56 -10.96 -14.59
N ALA A 163 -12.43 -10.62 -13.31
CA ALA A 163 -13.43 -10.93 -12.29
C ALA A 163 -14.74 -10.14 -12.51
N ILE A 164 -14.66 -8.85 -12.84
CA ILE A 164 -15.83 -8.03 -13.20
C ILE A 164 -16.47 -8.54 -14.49
N ALA A 165 -15.69 -8.95 -15.49
CA ALA A 165 -16.21 -9.53 -16.73
C ALA A 165 -16.92 -10.86 -16.46
N LYS A 166 -16.36 -11.74 -15.62
CA LYS A 166 -17.00 -13.00 -15.23
C LYS A 166 -18.29 -12.78 -14.44
N GLN A 167 -18.31 -11.85 -13.49
CA GLN A 167 -19.54 -11.48 -12.78
C GLN A 167 -20.61 -10.92 -13.72
N LYS A 168 -20.25 -10.09 -14.70
CA LYS A 168 -21.22 -9.58 -15.69
C LYS A 168 -21.78 -10.65 -16.61
N ILE A 169 -21.05 -11.75 -16.84
CA ILE A 169 -21.55 -12.91 -17.59
C ILE A 169 -22.51 -13.72 -16.72
N GLU A 170 -22.17 -14.01 -15.46
CA GLU A 170 -23.05 -14.73 -14.53
C GLU A 170 -24.36 -13.99 -14.23
N TYR A 171 -24.34 -12.66 -14.13
CA TYR A 171 -25.55 -11.85 -13.91
C TYR A 171 -26.23 -11.38 -15.21
N GLY A 172 -25.68 -11.71 -16.37
CA GLY A 172 -26.25 -11.38 -17.69
C GLY A 172 -27.11 -12.49 -18.29
N GLU A 173 -27.14 -13.67 -17.66
CA GLU A 173 -27.92 -14.83 -18.14
C GLU A 173 -29.29 -15.00 -17.45
N GLU A 174 -29.68 -14.13 -16.50
CA GLU A 174 -31.02 -14.18 -15.86
C GLU A 174 -32.07 -13.25 -16.50
N ASP A 175 -31.71 -12.39 -17.45
CA ASP A 175 -32.66 -11.47 -18.13
C ASP A 175 -32.62 -11.62 -19.67
N SER A 176 -32.84 -12.84 -20.20
CA SER A 176 -33.09 -13.07 -21.64
C SER A 176 -34.10 -14.18 -21.89
#